data_AF-A0A3N4JB92-F1
#
_entry.id   AF-A0A3N4JB92-F1
#
_cell.length_a   1.000
_cell.length_b   1.000
_cell.length_c   1.000
_cell.angle_alpha   90.00
_cell.angle_beta   90.00
_cell.angle_gamma   90.00
#
_symmetry.space_group_name_H-M   'P 1'
#
loop_
_entity.id
_entity.type
_entity.pdbx_description
1 polymer ?
#
loop_
_entity_poly.entity_id
_entity_poly.type
_entity_poly.pdbx_seq_one_letter_code
_entity_poly.pdbx_strand_id
1 'polypeptide(L)' 'PPNSPDFNPIEHIWDRFRKKLQYRRRGNNRITIVSKMREALWEASNCLTVEEINQEISRVLTIMQRCIAVNGKNNYHD' A
#
# COMPACT_ATOMS: atom_id res chain seq x y z
N PRO A 1 -4.83 -13.72 8.84
CA PRO A 1 -3.96 -14.72 9.53
C PRO A 1 -2.62 -14.10 9.91
N PRO A 2 -1.83 -14.69 10.82
CA PRO A 2 -0.45 -14.30 11.03
C PRO A 2 0.32 -14.30 9.69
N ASN A 3 1.23 -13.35 9.50
CA ASN A 3 2.03 -13.20 8.26
C ASN A 3 1.22 -13.00 6.96
N SER A 4 0.03 -12.40 7.03
CA SER A 4 -0.80 -12.16 5.83
C SER A 4 -1.02 -10.66 5.60
N PRO A 5 0.00 -9.93 5.12
CA PRO A 5 -0.10 -8.49 4.86
C PRO A 5 -1.18 -8.17 3.79
N ASP A 6 -1.48 -9.12 2.90
CA ASP A 6 -2.51 -8.95 1.86
C ASP A 6 -3.91 -8.70 2.44
N PHE A 7 -4.17 -9.15 3.68
CA PHE A 7 -5.44 -8.92 4.37
C PHE A 7 -5.47 -7.60 5.17
N ASN A 8 -4.37 -6.85 5.20
CA ASN A 8 -4.29 -5.58 5.91
C ASN A 8 -4.37 -4.42 4.90
N PRO A 9 -5.53 -3.73 4.78
CA PRO A 9 -5.68 -2.59 3.87
C PRO A 9 -4.60 -1.50 4.06
N ILE A 10 -4.11 -1.34 5.30
CA ILE A 10 -3.09 -0.34 5.62
C ILE A 10 -1.78 -0.63 4.88
N GLU A 11 -1.39 -1.89 4.69
CA GLU A 11 -0.20 -2.27 3.91
C GLU A 11 -0.33 -1.85 2.44
N HIS A 12 -1.52 -2.00 1.86
CA HIS A 12 -1.81 -1.57 0.49
C HIS A 12 -1.76 -0.04 0.35
N ILE A 13 -2.23 0.69 1.36
CA ILE A 13 -2.11 2.15 1.41
C ILE A 13 -0.64 2.58 1.51
N TRP A 14 0.16 1.90 2.34
CA TRP A 14 1.61 2.14 2.42
C TRP A 14 2.33 1.87 1.10
N ASP A 15 1.97 0.80 0.40
CA ASP A 15 2.53 0.50 -0.92
C ASP A 15 2.17 1.58 -1.96
N ARG A 16 0.94 2.11 -1.91
CA ARG A 16 0.54 3.28 -2.72
C ARG A 16 1.36 4.51 -2.39
N PHE A 17 1.59 4.82 -1.11
CA PHE A 17 2.45 5.94 -0.71
C PHE A 17 3.87 5.77 -1.21
N ARG A 18 4.43 4.57 -1.07
CA ARG A 18 5.75 4.23 -1.60
C ARG A 18 5.82 4.45 -3.11
N LYS A 19 4.84 3.97 -3.89
CA LYS A 19 4.77 4.15 -5.35
C LYS A 19 4.64 5.62 -5.75
N LYS A 20 3.77 6.40 -5.09
CA LYS A 20 3.62 7.85 -5.34
C LYS A 20 4.93 8.59 -5.05
N LEU A 21 5.59 8.26 -3.94
CA LEU A 21 6.87 8.85 -3.55
C LEU A 21 7.98 8.55 -4.55
N GLN A 22 8.07 7.30 -5.03
CA GLN A 22 9.03 6.89 -6.05
C GLN A 22 8.77 7.57 -7.40
N TYR A 23 7.50 7.64 -7.83
CA TYR A 23 7.12 8.29 -9.09
C TYR A 23 7.48 9.78 -9.10
N ARG A 24 7.11 10.52 -8.04
CA ARG A 24 7.41 11.95 -7.92
C ARG A 24 8.90 12.25 -7.80
N ARG A 25 9.73 11.25 -7.50
CA ARG A 25 11.16 11.40 -7.25
C ARG A 25 12.04 10.56 -8.18
N ARG A 26 11.58 10.30 -9.41
CA ARG A 26 12.49 9.82 -10.45
C ARG A 26 13.57 10.89 -10.70
N GLY A 27 14.79 10.61 -10.28
CA GLY A 27 15.92 11.56 -10.22
C GLY A 27 16.51 11.59 -8.81
N ASN A 28 17.79 11.93 -8.65
CA ASN A 28 18.63 11.72 -7.44
C ASN A 28 18.21 12.47 -6.15
N ASN A 29 16.93 12.81 -5.97
CA ASN A 29 16.37 13.51 -4.82
C ASN A 29 16.03 12.52 -3.69
N ARG A 30 17.06 11.82 -3.18
CA ARG A 30 16.93 10.98 -1.99
C ARG A 30 16.63 11.89 -0.79
N ILE A 31 15.55 11.61 -0.06
CA ILE A 31 15.32 12.30 1.21
C ILE A 31 16.36 11.81 2.22
N THR A 32 17.15 12.74 2.76
CA THR A 32 18.12 12.46 3.82
C THR A 32 17.69 13.02 5.18
N ILE A 33 16.62 13.81 5.24
CA ILE A 33 16.18 14.52 6.46
C ILE A 33 14.74 14.12 6.82
N VAL A 34 14.51 13.83 8.11
CA VAL A 34 13.21 13.38 8.64
C VAL A 34 12.08 14.38 8.35
N SER A 35 12.34 15.69 8.46
CA SER A 35 11.34 16.73 8.16
C SER A 35 10.82 16.65 6.72
N LYS A 36 11.74 16.47 5.77
CA LYS A 36 11.42 16.29 4.34
C LYS A 36 10.69 14.98 4.07
N MET A 37 10.96 13.93 4.84
CA MET A 37 10.19 12.69 4.77
C MET A 37 8.76 12.90 5.26
N ARG A 38 8.60 13.62 6.38
CA ARG A 38 7.28 13.95 6.93
C ARG A 38 6.46 14.79 5.96
N GLU A 39 7.03 15.84 5.39
CA GLU A 39 6.38 16.69 4.37
C GLU A 39 5.89 15.83 3.19
N ALA A 40 6.73 14.95 2.69
CA ALA A 40 6.41 14.13 1.53
C ALA A 40 5.32 13.08 1.80
N LEU A 41 5.33 12.49 3.00
CA LEU A 41 4.26 11.59 3.44
C LEU A 41 2.94 12.35 3.62
N TRP A 42 3.00 13.56 4.17
CA TRP A 42 1.82 14.43 4.32
C TRP A 42 1.21 14.79 2.97
N GLU A 43 2.03 15.21 2.00
CA GLU A 43 1.58 15.47 0.63
C GLU A 43 0.98 14.24 -0.05
N ALA A 44 1.60 13.07 0.12
CA ALA A 44 1.09 11.81 -0.43
C ALA A 44 -0.26 11.44 0.21
N SER A 45 -0.42 11.67 1.51
CA SER A 45 -1.65 11.44 2.26
C SER A 45 -2.77 12.38 1.83
N ASN A 46 -2.49 13.65 1.53
CA ASN A 46 -3.51 14.60 1.03
C ASN A 46 -4.06 14.22 -0.35
N CYS A 47 -3.30 13.43 -1.12
CA CYS A 47 -3.76 12.88 -2.40
C CYS A 47 -4.51 11.55 -2.26
N LEU A 48 -4.81 11.10 -1.04
CA LEU A 48 -5.60 9.90 -0.79
C LEU A 48 -7.06 10.29 -0.59
N THR A 49 -7.94 9.78 -1.45
CA THR A 49 -9.38 10.02 -1.33
C THR A 49 -10.05 8.97 -0.44
N VAL A 50 -11.20 9.34 0.14
CA VAL A 50 -12.06 8.37 0.85
C VAL A 50 -12.46 7.22 -0.07
N GLU A 51 -12.66 7.50 -1.36
CA GLU A 51 -12.98 6.50 -2.37
C GLU A 51 -11.85 5.47 -2.54
N GLU A 52 -10.59 5.91 -2.61
CA GLU A 52 -9.44 5.00 -2.67
C GLU A 52 -9.32 4.14 -1.40
N ILE A 53 -9.64 4.69 -0.23
CA ILE A 53 -9.67 3.93 1.03
C ILE A 53 -10.78 2.87 0.97
N ASN A 54 -11.98 3.25 0.55
CA ASN A 54 -13.12 2.34 0.42
C ASN A 54 -12.86 1.22 -0.59
N GLN A 55 -12.15 1.53 -1.68
CA GLN A 55 -11.71 0.53 -2.66
C GLN A 55 -10.77 -0.49 -2.04
N GLU A 56 -9.77 -0.08 -1.24
CA GLU A 56 -8.87 -1.02 -0.58
C GLU A 56 -9.58 -1.87 0.48
N ILE A 57 -10.52 -1.29 1.23
CA ILE A 57 -11.36 -2.04 2.18
C ILE A 57 -12.20 -3.09 1.43
N SER A 58 -12.84 -2.70 0.33
CA SER A 58 -13.67 -3.60 -0.48
C SER A 58 -12.85 -4.74 -1.10
N ARG A 59 -11.58 -4.47 -1.43
CA ARG A 59 -10.63 -5.44 -2.01
C ARG A 59 -10.35 -6.62 -1.11
N VAL A 60 -10.45 -6.46 0.22
CA VAL A 60 -10.23 -7.52 1.20
C VAL A 60 -11.15 -8.72 0.92
N LEU A 61 -12.39 -8.48 0.53
CA LEU A 61 -13.33 -9.55 0.20
C LEU A 61 -12.86 -10.36 -1.00
N THR A 62 -12.33 -9.71 -2.04
CA THR A 62 -11.74 -10.38 -3.20
C THR A 62 -10.48 -11.18 -2.81
N ILE A 63 -9.65 -10.65 -1.92
CA ILE A 63 -8.44 -11.33 -1.42
C ILE A 63 -8.83 -12.58 -0.61
N MET A 64 -9.87 -12.47 0.23
CA MET A 64 -10.44 -13.61 0.96
C MET A 64 -10.93 -14.71 0.02
N GLN A 65 -11.70 -14.36 -1.02
CA GLN A 65 -12.17 -15.32 -2.02
C GLN A 65 -11.01 -16.05 -2.71
N ARG A 66 -9.97 -15.31 -3.11
CA ARG A 66 -8.77 -15.90 -3.72
C ARG A 66 -8.04 -16.83 -2.77
N CYS A 67 -7.87 -16.42 -1.51
CA CYS A 67 -7.23 -17.23 -0.48
C CYS A 67 -7.97 -18.56 -0.25
N ILE A 68 -9.31 -18.53 -0.22
CA ILE A 68 -10.13 -19.75 -0.13
C ILE A 68 -9.89 -20.65 -1.36
N ALA A 69 -9.90 -20.08 -2.56
CA ALA A 69 -9.71 -20.84 -3.80
C ALA A 69 -8.34 -21.56 -3.88
N VAL A 70 -7.32 -21.07 -3.18
CA VAL A 70 -5.98 -21.69 -3.11
C VAL A 70 -5.70 -22.40 -1.78
N ASN A 71 -6.73 -22.68 -0.98
CA ASN A 71 -6.61 -23.32 0.34
C ASN A 71 -5.60 -22.65 1.27
N GLY A 72 -5.57 -21.31 1.31
CA GLY A 72 -4.71 -20.55 2.22
C GLY A 72 -3.25 -20.39 1.77
N LYS A 73 -2.90 -20.83 0.56
CA LYS A 73 -1.57 -20.60 -0.02
C LYS A 73 -1.35 -19.14 -0.40
N ASN A 74 -0.11 -18.68 -0.31
CA ASN A 74 0.33 -17.36 -0.79
C ASN A 74 1.05 -17.52 -2.13
N ASN A 75 0.81 -16.62 -3.08
CA ASN A 75 1.41 -16.63 -4.42
C ASN A 75 2.73 -15.83 -4.50
N TYR A 76 3.39 -15.57 -3.37
CA TYR A 76 4.61 -14.74 -3.32
C TYR A 76 5.88 -15.42 -3.88
N HIS A 77 5.79 -16.69 -4.30
CA HIS A 77 6.94 -17.50 -4.73
C HIS A 77 6.81 -18.16 -6.12
N ASP A 78 5.87 -17.72 -6.97
CA ASP A 78 5.82 -18.12 -8.38
C ASP A 78 6.39 -17.04 -9.30
#